data_AF-A0A1M5S822-F1
#
_entry.id   AF-A0A1M5S822-F1
#
_cell.length_a   1.000
_cell.length_b   1.000
_cell.length_c   1.000
_cell.angle_alpha   90.00
_cell.angle_beta   90.00
_cell.angle_gamma   90.00
#
_symmetry.space_group_name_H-M   'P 1'
#
loop_
_entity.id
_entity.type
_entity.pdbx_description
1 polymer ?
#
loop_
_entity_poly.entity_id
_entity_poly.type
_entity_poly.pdbx_seq_one_letter_code
_entity_poly.pdbx_strand_id
1 'polypeptide(L)'
;MTILAILITFTGFSQEKISSYSSTYLDGKEFDINASKGKKEGDYTYYIDVYSRESYTKSIALSIDIKDIDKFTTSLSMAKDKLSTWSKTAIENNVTSLDKTMEHIKFNSPVAFYYGSKWQFDFSVNYLFRAKIIDGQMYLIIQNKNELVSSSNQFMDTKGFLLVFSSVDEIDEFVKALDKQKVIQHFNVQENTEELFN
;
A
#
# COMPACT_ATOMS: atom_id res chain seq x y z
N MET A 1 -11.41 50.15 -18.82
CA MET A 1 -10.29 49.20 -18.81
C MET A 1 -10.84 47.86 -18.35
N THR A 2 -11.01 46.93 -19.27
CA THR A 2 -11.53 45.58 -19.00
C THR A 2 -10.35 44.72 -18.55
N ILE A 3 -10.31 44.30 -17.29
CA ILE A 3 -9.32 43.35 -16.80
C ILE A 3 -9.79 41.96 -17.24
N LEU A 4 -9.08 41.38 -18.21
CA LEU A 4 -9.23 39.98 -18.60
C LEU A 4 -8.46 39.14 -17.58
N ALA A 5 -9.17 38.48 -16.66
CA ALA A 5 -8.57 37.54 -15.73
C ALA A 5 -8.31 36.21 -16.46
N ILE A 6 -7.04 35.93 -16.76
CA ILE A 6 -6.59 34.62 -17.25
C ILE A 6 -6.62 33.66 -16.06
N LEU A 7 -7.61 32.76 -16.03
CA LEU A 7 -7.60 31.62 -15.12
C LEU A 7 -6.48 30.68 -15.57
N ILE A 8 -5.38 30.66 -14.83
CA ILE A 8 -4.34 29.64 -14.98
C ILE A 8 -4.83 28.41 -14.22
N THR A 9 -5.38 27.43 -14.91
CA THR A 9 -5.68 26.11 -14.33
C THR A 9 -4.35 25.37 -14.15
N PHE A 10 -3.86 25.35 -12.91
CA PHE A 10 -2.80 24.44 -12.51
C PHE A 10 -3.39 23.02 -12.46
N THR A 11 -3.18 22.22 -13.51
CA THR A 11 -3.41 20.77 -13.45
C THR A 11 -2.27 20.13 -12.66
N GLY A 12 -2.38 20.17 -11.33
CA GLY A 12 -1.52 19.40 -10.46
C GLY A 12 -1.89 17.92 -10.60
N PHE A 13 -0.92 17.06 -10.91
CA PHE A 13 -1.05 15.62 -10.72
C PHE A 13 -1.12 15.34 -9.21
N SER A 14 -2.31 15.48 -8.62
CA SER A 14 -2.56 15.15 -7.23
C SER A 14 -2.92 13.68 -7.11
N GLN A 15 -2.43 13.03 -6.06
CA GLN A 15 -2.99 11.75 -5.63
C GLN A 15 -4.43 12.00 -5.16
N GLU A 16 -5.34 11.11 -5.52
CA GLU A 16 -6.76 11.18 -5.16
C GLU A 16 -7.16 9.96 -4.36
N LYS A 17 -7.96 10.16 -3.31
CA LYS A 17 -8.43 9.08 -2.44
C LYS A 17 -9.45 8.22 -3.18
N ILE A 18 -9.18 6.93 -3.24
CA ILE A 18 -10.03 5.92 -3.90
C ILE A 18 -10.76 5.07 -2.85
N SER A 19 -10.07 4.71 -1.78
CA SER A 19 -10.62 3.88 -0.71
C SER A 19 -9.81 4.06 0.58
N SER A 20 -10.10 3.23 1.57
CA SER A 20 -9.36 3.10 2.82
C SER A 20 -9.47 1.68 3.34
N TYR A 21 -8.58 1.32 4.26
CA TYR A 21 -8.65 0.09 5.04
C TYR A 21 -8.32 0.39 6.50
N SER A 22 -8.81 -0.43 7.41
CA SER A 22 -8.47 -0.33 8.84
C SER A 22 -7.51 -1.46 9.24
N SER A 23 -6.64 -1.18 10.20
CA SER A 23 -5.76 -2.19 10.80
C SER A 23 -6.24 -2.54 12.19
N THR A 24 -6.67 -3.79 12.38
CA THR A 24 -7.09 -4.30 13.69
C THR A 24 -5.90 -4.38 14.65
N TYR A 25 -4.70 -4.69 14.14
CA TYR A 25 -3.46 -4.71 14.91
C TYR A 25 -3.07 -3.35 15.51
N LEU A 26 -3.55 -2.24 14.90
CA LEU A 26 -3.27 -0.87 15.33
C LEU A 26 -4.54 -0.20 15.86
N ASP A 27 -5.32 -0.92 16.67
CA ASP A 27 -6.53 -0.43 17.34
C ASP A 27 -7.56 0.20 16.40
N GLY A 28 -7.72 -0.38 15.20
CA GLY A 28 -8.68 0.07 14.19
C GLY A 28 -8.25 1.33 13.42
N LYS A 29 -6.97 1.72 13.50
CA LYS A 29 -6.43 2.85 12.73
C LYS A 29 -6.72 2.68 11.24
N GLU A 30 -7.29 3.72 10.62
CA GLU A 30 -7.54 3.78 9.18
C GLU A 30 -6.32 4.27 8.40
N PHE A 31 -6.17 3.73 7.19
CA PHE A 31 -5.14 4.06 6.21
C PHE A 31 -5.79 4.30 4.86
N ASP A 32 -5.32 5.33 4.16
CA ASP A 32 -5.88 5.70 2.87
C ASP A 32 -5.26 4.90 1.73
N ILE A 33 -6.09 4.64 0.72
CA ILE A 33 -5.68 4.10 -0.57
C ILE A 33 -5.96 5.18 -1.58
N ASN A 34 -4.89 5.81 -2.06
CA ASN A 34 -4.95 6.85 -3.07
C ASN A 34 -4.52 6.27 -4.43
N ALA A 35 -4.83 6.98 -5.52
CA ALA A 35 -4.30 6.70 -6.84
C ALA A 35 -3.95 7.99 -7.58
N SER A 36 -3.06 7.89 -8.57
CA SER A 36 -2.78 8.99 -9.49
C SER A 36 -2.77 8.51 -10.94
N LYS A 37 -3.07 9.41 -11.87
CA LYS A 37 -2.85 9.21 -13.29
C LYS A 37 -1.35 9.18 -13.61
N GLY A 38 -0.98 8.28 -14.50
CA GLY A 38 0.33 8.21 -15.13
C GLY A 38 0.42 9.14 -16.35
N LYS A 39 1.43 8.90 -17.20
CA LYS A 39 1.66 9.72 -18.40
C LYS A 39 0.74 9.38 -19.57
N LYS A 40 0.16 8.17 -19.57
CA LYS A 40 -0.74 7.69 -20.62
C LYS A 40 -2.08 7.34 -19.99
N GLU A 41 -3.13 7.45 -20.80
CA GLU A 41 -4.45 6.95 -20.43
C GLU A 41 -4.37 5.47 -20.04
N GLY A 42 -5.05 5.09 -18.96
CA GLY A 42 -5.01 3.73 -18.41
C GLY A 42 -3.78 3.42 -17.55
N ASP A 43 -2.75 4.27 -17.53
CA ASP A 43 -1.65 4.16 -16.58
C ASP A 43 -2.11 4.79 -15.25
N TYR A 44 -2.24 3.97 -14.22
CA TYR A 44 -2.56 4.42 -12.86
C TYR A 44 -1.60 3.78 -11.86
N THR A 45 -1.30 4.50 -10.78
CA THR A 45 -0.48 4.00 -9.68
C THR A 45 -1.23 4.17 -8.37
N TYR A 46 -1.37 3.08 -7.61
CA TYR A 46 -1.88 3.09 -6.25
C TYR A 46 -0.82 3.58 -5.27
N TYR A 47 -1.23 4.37 -4.29
CA TYR A 47 -0.46 4.75 -3.11
C TYR A 47 -1.23 4.29 -1.87
N ILE A 48 -0.78 3.18 -1.29
CA ILE A 48 -1.42 2.54 -0.15
C ILE A 48 -0.67 2.95 1.12
N ASP A 49 -1.28 3.77 1.96
CA ASP A 49 -0.66 4.18 3.22
C ASP A 49 -0.43 2.97 4.12
N VAL A 50 0.71 2.94 4.80
CA VAL A 50 1.11 1.85 5.69
C VAL A 50 1.74 2.38 6.97
N TYR A 51 1.80 1.53 7.99
CA TYR A 51 2.42 1.91 9.25
C TYR A 51 3.93 2.08 9.10
N SER A 52 4.46 3.19 9.60
CA SER A 52 5.90 3.43 9.63
C SER A 52 6.55 2.77 10.83
N ARG A 53 7.67 2.08 10.61
CA ARG A 53 8.52 1.49 11.66
C ARG A 53 9.29 2.54 12.46
N GLU A 54 9.21 3.80 12.06
CA GLU A 54 9.87 4.91 12.72
C GLU A 54 8.88 5.69 13.59
N SER A 55 9.24 5.95 14.84
CA SER A 55 8.36 6.50 15.88
C SER A 55 7.95 7.96 15.64
N TYR A 56 8.75 8.72 14.90
CA TYR A 56 8.52 10.14 14.60
C TYR A 56 7.77 10.26 13.27
N THR A 57 6.56 9.69 13.22
CA THR A 57 5.56 9.80 12.13
C THR A 57 6.11 10.24 10.76
N LYS A 58 6.84 9.34 10.08
CA LYS A 58 7.11 9.48 8.64
C LYS A 58 5.98 8.78 7.88
N SER A 59 5.27 9.50 7.01
CA SER A 59 4.27 8.89 6.13
C SER A 59 4.96 8.00 5.11
N ILE A 60 4.44 6.78 4.92
CA ILE A 60 4.96 5.80 3.96
C ILE A 60 3.77 5.24 3.19
N ALA A 61 3.92 5.13 1.87
CA ALA A 61 2.94 4.55 0.99
C ALA A 61 3.58 3.52 0.05
N LEU A 62 2.94 2.35 -0.08
CA LEU A 62 3.30 1.37 -1.09
C LEU A 62 2.85 1.91 -2.45
N SER A 63 3.77 2.00 -3.41
CA SER A 63 3.50 2.53 -4.74
C SER A 63 3.38 1.37 -5.73
N ILE A 64 2.16 1.03 -6.14
CA ILE A 64 1.89 -0.17 -6.96
C ILE A 64 1.19 0.23 -8.27
N ASP A 65 1.83 -0.03 -9.40
CA ASP A 65 1.21 0.20 -10.71
C ASP A 65 -0.04 -0.68 -10.89
N ILE A 66 -1.07 -0.15 -11.55
CA ILE A 66 -2.33 -0.88 -11.82
C ILE A 66 -2.12 -2.18 -12.61
N LYS A 67 -1.04 -2.27 -13.39
CA LYS A 67 -0.63 -3.49 -14.11
C LYS A 67 -0.10 -4.59 -13.17
N ASP A 68 0.42 -4.22 -12.00
CA ASP A 68 1.04 -5.12 -11.04
C ASP A 68 0.14 -5.41 -9.83
N ILE A 69 -0.98 -4.69 -9.68
CA ILE A 69 -1.92 -4.89 -8.57
C ILE A 69 -2.48 -6.32 -8.52
N ASP A 70 -2.70 -7.00 -9.65
CA ASP A 70 -3.14 -8.41 -9.68
C ASP A 70 -2.06 -9.35 -9.13
N LYS A 71 -0.79 -9.05 -9.40
CA LYS A 71 0.32 -9.85 -8.86
C LYS A 71 0.43 -9.65 -7.36
N PHE A 72 0.18 -8.42 -6.89
CA PHE A 72 0.15 -8.11 -5.46
C PHE A 72 -0.99 -8.83 -4.75
N THR A 73 -2.23 -8.73 -5.26
CA THR A 73 -3.40 -9.41 -4.68
C THR A 73 -3.29 -10.93 -4.76
N THR A 74 -2.66 -11.47 -5.82
CA THR A 74 -2.32 -12.90 -5.90
C THR A 74 -1.33 -13.31 -4.80
N SER A 75 -0.28 -12.51 -4.56
CA SER A 75 0.68 -12.77 -3.48
C SER A 75 0.02 -12.73 -2.09
N LEU A 76 -0.91 -11.79 -1.89
CA LEU A 76 -1.73 -11.71 -0.67
C LEU A 76 -2.62 -12.95 -0.51
N SER A 77 -3.26 -13.41 -1.58
CA SER A 77 -4.08 -14.63 -1.58
C SER A 77 -3.26 -15.86 -1.21
N MET A 78 -2.07 -16.03 -1.81
CA MET A 78 -1.15 -17.12 -1.45
C MET A 78 -0.71 -17.03 0.03
N ALA A 79 -0.47 -15.82 0.54
CA ALA A 79 -0.10 -15.61 1.93
C ALA A 79 -1.26 -15.91 2.88
N LYS A 80 -2.50 -15.55 2.49
CA LYS A 80 -3.74 -15.86 3.20
C LYS A 80 -3.93 -17.38 3.34
N ASP A 81 -3.74 -18.15 2.28
CA ASP A 81 -3.86 -19.60 2.31
C ASP A 81 -2.83 -20.25 3.25
N LYS A 82 -1.59 -19.74 3.23
CA LYS A 82 -0.52 -20.19 4.14
C LYS A 82 -0.82 -19.81 5.58
N LEU A 83 -1.29 -18.59 5.84
CA LEU A 83 -1.69 -18.13 7.16
C LEU A 83 -2.80 -19.03 7.73
N SER A 84 -3.86 -19.27 6.96
CA SER A 84 -4.98 -20.14 7.37
C SER A 84 -4.50 -21.55 7.75
N THR A 85 -3.65 -22.14 6.89
CA THR A 85 -3.08 -23.47 7.14
C THR A 85 -2.23 -23.48 8.41
N TRP A 86 -1.32 -22.52 8.56
CA TRP A 86 -0.41 -22.46 9.71
C TRP A 86 -1.13 -22.13 11.01
N SER A 87 -2.15 -21.27 10.98
CA SER A 87 -3.01 -20.99 12.14
C SER A 87 -3.70 -22.25 12.63
N LYS A 88 -4.30 -23.02 11.71
CA LYS A 88 -4.94 -24.30 12.06
C LYS A 88 -3.95 -25.29 12.66
N THR A 89 -2.79 -25.48 12.03
CA THR A 89 -1.74 -26.37 12.55
C THR A 89 -1.21 -25.92 13.91
N ALA A 90 -1.04 -24.61 14.12
CA ALA A 90 -0.58 -24.07 15.40
C ALA A 90 -1.58 -24.36 16.53
N ILE A 91 -2.88 -24.20 16.27
CA ILE A 91 -3.96 -24.53 17.22
C ILE A 91 -3.96 -26.03 17.54
N GLU A 92 -3.93 -26.89 16.51
CA GLU A 92 -3.95 -28.35 16.68
C GLU A 92 -2.76 -28.89 17.48
N ASN A 93 -1.61 -28.20 17.42
CA ASN A 93 -0.37 -28.61 18.06
C ASN A 93 -0.01 -27.77 19.30
N ASN A 94 -0.90 -26.90 19.77
CA ASN A 94 -0.66 -25.99 20.90
C ASN A 94 0.64 -25.17 20.77
N VAL A 95 0.95 -24.71 19.54
CA VAL A 95 2.12 -23.87 19.27
C VAL A 95 1.86 -22.45 19.79
N THR A 96 2.61 -22.04 20.80
CA THR A 96 2.46 -20.71 21.45
C THR A 96 3.37 -19.64 20.85
N SER A 97 4.40 -20.03 20.11
CA SER A 97 5.27 -19.10 19.38
C SER A 97 5.55 -19.64 17.98
N LEU A 98 5.29 -18.80 16.98
CA LEU A 98 5.71 -19.03 15.61
C LEU A 98 6.26 -17.71 15.09
N ASP A 99 7.36 -17.80 14.37
CA ASP A 99 7.90 -16.69 13.63
C ASP A 99 8.53 -17.24 12.35
N LYS A 100 7.84 -17.09 11.22
CA LYS A 100 8.21 -17.77 9.98
C LYS A 100 8.00 -16.90 8.75
N THR A 101 9.07 -16.74 7.97
CA THR A 101 9.03 -16.10 6.65
C THR A 101 8.43 -17.03 5.60
N MET A 102 7.63 -16.48 4.70
CA MET A 102 7.08 -17.16 3.53
C MET A 102 8.05 -17.01 2.33
N GLU A 103 9.12 -17.79 2.31
CA GLU A 103 10.24 -17.62 1.34
C GLU A 103 9.87 -17.65 -0.14
N HIS A 104 8.73 -18.26 -0.51
CA HIS A 104 8.26 -18.35 -1.90
C HIS A 104 7.24 -17.28 -2.28
N ILE A 105 6.83 -16.44 -1.34
CA ILE A 105 5.87 -15.35 -1.58
C ILE A 105 6.63 -14.04 -1.46
N LYS A 106 6.83 -13.39 -2.61
CA LYS A 106 7.57 -12.14 -2.71
C LYS A 106 6.84 -11.22 -3.67
N PHE A 107 6.89 -9.94 -3.37
CA PHE A 107 6.40 -8.91 -4.27
C PHE A 107 7.38 -7.74 -4.26
N ASN A 108 7.56 -7.13 -5.42
CA ASN A 108 8.50 -6.03 -5.60
C ASN A 108 7.73 -4.86 -6.18
N SER A 109 7.77 -3.74 -5.50
CA SER A 109 7.26 -2.48 -6.02
C SER A 109 7.92 -1.32 -5.29
N PRO A 110 7.91 -0.13 -5.89
CA PRO A 110 8.42 1.05 -5.23
C PRO A 110 7.68 1.38 -3.93
N VAL A 111 8.37 2.06 -3.02
CA VAL A 111 7.77 2.62 -1.81
C VAL A 111 8.07 4.11 -1.75
N ALA A 112 7.03 4.90 -1.54
CA ALA A 112 7.15 6.32 -1.29
C ALA A 112 7.25 6.56 0.22
N PHE A 113 8.15 7.43 0.65
CA PHE A 113 8.26 7.82 2.05
C PHE A 113 8.55 9.31 2.19
N TYR A 114 8.00 9.92 3.23
CA TYR A 114 8.19 11.34 3.50
C TYR A 114 9.50 11.57 4.26
N TYR A 115 10.35 12.46 3.74
CA TYR A 115 11.60 12.83 4.38
C TYR A 115 11.79 14.36 4.30
N GLY A 116 11.97 14.99 5.47
CA GLY A 116 12.04 16.44 5.59
C GLY A 116 10.72 17.12 5.22
N SER A 117 10.57 17.53 3.97
CA SER A 117 9.37 18.19 3.44
C SER A 117 8.96 17.69 2.05
N LYS A 118 9.51 16.55 1.61
CA LYS A 118 9.29 16.02 0.26
C LYS A 118 9.12 14.51 0.30
N TRP A 119 8.29 14.03 -0.62
CA TRP A 119 8.21 12.60 -0.93
C TRP A 119 9.50 12.13 -1.60
N GLN A 120 10.01 11.02 -1.10
CA GLN A 120 11.13 10.27 -1.64
C GLN A 120 10.62 8.91 -2.10
N PHE A 121 11.31 8.30 -3.06
CA PHE A 121 10.96 7.00 -3.60
C PHE A 121 12.14 6.05 -3.51
N ASP A 122 11.90 4.85 -3.01
CA ASP A 122 12.80 3.71 -3.15
C ASP A 122 12.20 2.75 -4.18
N PHE A 123 12.89 2.55 -5.31
CA PHE A 123 12.44 1.68 -6.40
C PHE A 123 12.96 0.23 -6.27
N SER A 124 13.72 -0.07 -5.23
CA SER A 124 14.44 -1.35 -5.05
C SER A 124 13.81 -2.26 -3.98
N VAL A 125 12.62 -1.92 -3.49
CA VAL A 125 12.02 -2.56 -2.33
C VAL A 125 11.47 -3.95 -2.67
N ASN A 126 11.82 -4.91 -1.81
CA ASN A 126 11.29 -6.27 -1.83
C ASN A 126 10.43 -6.48 -0.59
N TYR A 127 9.19 -6.92 -0.79
CA TYR A 127 8.24 -7.15 0.29
C TYR A 127 8.45 -8.57 0.83
N LEU A 128 8.63 -8.63 2.15
CA LEU A 128 8.81 -9.84 2.92
C LEU A 128 7.49 -10.20 3.61
N PHE A 129 6.96 -11.37 3.29
CA PHE A 129 5.76 -11.92 3.91
C PHE A 129 6.15 -12.84 5.06
N ARG A 130 5.56 -12.64 6.25
CA ARG A 130 5.92 -13.34 7.48
C ARG A 130 4.67 -13.66 8.28
N ALA A 131 4.56 -14.89 8.77
CA ALA A 131 3.56 -15.24 9.78
C ALA A 131 4.20 -15.20 11.17
N LYS A 132 3.54 -14.56 12.14
CA LYS A 132 4.04 -14.47 13.50
C LYS A 132 2.92 -14.61 14.53
N ILE A 133 3.15 -15.39 15.59
CA ILE A 133 2.26 -15.42 16.75
C ILE A 133 2.68 -14.31 17.72
N ILE A 134 1.74 -13.46 18.08
CA ILE A 134 1.87 -12.40 19.09
C ILE A 134 0.68 -12.56 20.02
N ASP A 135 0.93 -12.69 21.32
CA ASP A 135 -0.10 -12.85 22.37
C ASP A 135 -1.15 -13.94 22.06
N GLY A 136 -0.70 -15.05 21.46
CA GLY A 136 -1.54 -16.21 21.13
C GLY A 136 -2.31 -16.10 19.80
N GLN A 137 -2.25 -14.97 19.10
CA GLN A 137 -2.87 -14.78 17.80
C GLN A 137 -1.83 -14.79 16.67
N MET A 138 -2.14 -15.44 15.55
CA MET A 138 -1.26 -15.45 14.37
C MET A 138 -1.59 -14.29 13.44
N TYR A 139 -0.57 -13.51 13.08
CA TYR A 139 -0.63 -12.36 12.19
C TYR A 139 0.14 -12.62 10.90
N LEU A 140 -0.35 -12.06 9.79
CA LEU A 140 0.43 -11.87 8.58
C LEU A 140 1.07 -10.49 8.62
N ILE A 141 2.38 -10.43 8.47
CA ILE A 141 3.18 -9.21 8.48
C ILE A 141 3.87 -9.08 7.12
N ILE A 142 3.68 -7.94 6.46
CA ILE A 142 4.37 -7.55 5.23
C ILE A 142 5.25 -6.35 5.55
N GLN A 143 6.52 -6.44 5.18
CA GLN A 143 7.51 -5.40 5.48
C GLN A 143 8.63 -5.38 4.44
N ASN A 144 9.40 -4.29 4.41
CA ASN A 144 10.67 -4.24 3.70
C ASN A 144 11.76 -5.03 4.44
N LYS A 145 12.62 -5.73 3.69
CA LYS A 145 13.75 -6.49 4.25
C LYS A 145 14.84 -5.57 4.84
N ASN A 146 15.19 -4.52 4.11
CA ASN A 146 16.21 -3.53 4.46
C ASN A 146 15.54 -2.16 4.60
N GLU A 147 16.17 -1.20 5.28
CA GLU A 147 15.72 0.20 5.35
C GLU A 147 15.38 0.77 3.96
N LEU A 148 14.41 1.69 3.92
CA LEU A 148 14.07 2.39 2.69
C LEU A 148 15.08 3.50 2.46
N VAL A 149 15.58 3.63 1.23
CA VAL A 149 16.60 4.59 0.87
C VAL A 149 16.13 5.41 -0.34
N SER A 150 16.30 6.73 -0.28
CA SER A 150 15.88 7.58 -1.41
C SER A 150 16.73 7.28 -2.63
N SER A 151 16.06 7.03 -3.76
CA SER A 151 16.67 6.91 -5.08
C SER A 151 17.46 8.14 -5.53
N SER A 152 17.18 9.31 -4.95
CA SER A 152 17.89 10.55 -5.26
C SER A 152 19.05 10.86 -4.30
N ASN A 153 19.04 10.27 -3.10
CA ASN A 153 20.08 10.48 -2.10
C ASN A 153 20.11 9.34 -1.07
N GLN A 154 21.19 8.55 -1.08
CA GLN A 154 21.34 7.40 -0.19
C GLN A 154 21.43 7.75 1.31
N PHE A 155 21.71 9.00 1.67
CA PHE A 155 21.74 9.46 3.07
C PHE A 155 20.34 9.83 3.60
N MET A 156 19.30 9.74 2.76
CA MET A 156 17.91 9.95 3.16
C MET A 156 17.22 8.59 3.28
N ASP A 157 17.07 8.12 4.52
CA ASP A 157 16.57 6.79 4.84
C ASP A 157 15.43 6.80 5.89
N THR A 158 14.77 5.64 6.01
CA THR A 158 13.84 5.33 7.10
C THR A 158 13.79 3.82 7.34
N LYS A 159 13.40 3.42 8.57
CA LYS A 159 13.25 2.01 8.97
C LYS A 159 12.26 1.23 8.10
N GLY A 160 11.40 1.95 7.37
CA GLY A 160 10.43 1.40 6.43
C GLY A 160 9.08 1.11 7.07
N PHE A 161 8.39 0.08 6.60
CA PHE A 161 6.96 -0.08 6.85
C PHE A 161 6.56 -1.42 7.46
N LEU A 162 5.35 -1.44 8.01
CA LEU A 162 4.60 -2.63 8.38
C LEU A 162 3.18 -2.53 7.80
N LEU A 163 2.76 -3.60 7.16
CA LEU A 163 1.36 -3.88 6.83
C LEU A 163 1.01 -5.20 7.53
N VAL A 164 0.10 -5.13 8.51
CA VAL A 164 -0.20 -6.24 9.41
C VAL A 164 -1.67 -6.60 9.34
N PHE A 165 -1.95 -7.88 9.10
CA PHE A 165 -3.28 -8.45 9.11
C PHE A 165 -3.42 -9.46 10.25
N SER A 166 -4.54 -9.36 10.95
CA SER A 166 -4.90 -10.09 12.15
C SER A 166 -5.82 -11.27 11.83
N SER A 167 -6.46 -11.27 10.66
CA SER A 167 -7.36 -12.32 10.20
C SER A 167 -7.33 -12.48 8.68
N VAL A 168 -7.89 -13.60 8.19
CA VAL A 168 -8.09 -13.83 6.75
C VAL A 168 -9.14 -12.88 6.16
N ASP A 169 -10.13 -12.48 6.96
CA ASP A 169 -11.18 -11.55 6.56
C ASP A 169 -10.62 -10.14 6.32
N GLU A 170 -9.70 -9.68 7.17
CA GLU A 170 -9.02 -8.39 7.01
C GLU A 170 -8.20 -8.34 5.71
N ILE A 171 -7.60 -9.48 5.31
CA ILE A 171 -6.90 -9.61 4.02
C ILE A 171 -7.89 -9.51 2.86
N ASP A 172 -9.05 -10.18 2.96
CA ASP A 172 -10.07 -10.17 1.91
C ASP A 172 -10.73 -8.79 1.75
N GLU A 173 -10.96 -8.07 2.85
CA GLU A 173 -11.42 -6.68 2.84
C GLU A 173 -10.39 -5.76 2.18
N PHE A 174 -9.12 -5.89 2.55
CA PHE A 174 -8.04 -5.13 1.94
C PHE A 174 -7.93 -5.38 0.43
N VAL A 175 -8.00 -6.64 -0.02
CA VAL A 175 -7.96 -6.98 -1.45
C VAL A 175 -9.16 -6.37 -2.20
N LYS A 176 -10.36 -6.38 -1.61
CA LYS A 176 -11.55 -5.72 -2.20
C LYS A 176 -11.41 -4.19 -2.29
N ALA A 177 -10.65 -3.58 -1.39
CA ALA A 177 -10.36 -2.14 -1.44
C ALA A 177 -9.44 -1.76 -2.62
N LEU A 178 -8.70 -2.71 -3.18
CA LEU A 178 -7.77 -2.55 -4.32
C LEU A 178 -8.41 -2.83 -5.69
N ASP A 179 -9.73 -2.67 -5.81
CA ASP A 179 -10.47 -2.93 -7.05
C ASP A 179 -10.09 -1.94 -8.16
N LYS A 180 -9.47 -2.48 -9.24
CA LYS A 180 -9.09 -1.72 -10.43
C LYS A 180 -10.24 -0.96 -11.06
N GLN A 181 -11.45 -1.53 -11.05
CA GLN A 181 -12.60 -0.90 -11.67
C GLN A 181 -12.96 0.40 -10.98
N LYS A 182 -12.78 0.50 -9.65
CA LYS A 182 -12.98 1.75 -8.91
C LYS A 182 -12.05 2.85 -9.38
N VAL A 183 -10.76 2.55 -9.57
CA VAL A 183 -9.77 3.52 -10.06
C VAL A 183 -10.09 3.97 -11.49
N ILE A 184 -10.36 3.02 -12.38
CA ILE A 184 -10.66 3.32 -13.79
C ILE A 184 -11.93 4.18 -13.88
N GLN A 185 -12.99 3.81 -13.15
CA GLN A 185 -14.23 4.58 -13.14
C GLN A 185 -14.04 5.98 -12.54
N HIS A 186 -13.31 6.09 -11.44
CA HIS A 186 -13.04 7.38 -10.77
C HIS A 186 -12.42 8.38 -11.74
N PHE A 187 -11.39 7.97 -12.48
CA PHE A 187 -10.67 8.86 -13.37
C PHE A 187 -11.35 9.08 -14.74
N ASN A 188 -12.13 8.12 -15.24
CA ASN A 188 -12.90 8.29 -16.48
C ASN A 188 -14.12 9.21 -16.29
N VAL A 189 -14.78 9.17 -15.12
CA VAL A 189 -15.92 10.06 -14.82
C VAL A 189 -15.46 11.52 -14.73
N GLN A 190 -14.26 11.75 -14.20
CA GLN A 190 -13.68 13.09 -14.13
C GLN A 190 -13.37 13.66 -15.51
N GLU A 191 -12.78 12.86 -16.42
CA GLU A 191 -12.50 13.32 -17.80
C GLU A 191 -13.77 13.76 -18.52
N ASN A 192 -14.84 12.95 -18.46
CA ASN A 192 -16.12 13.33 -19.02
C ASN A 192 -16.70 14.62 -18.41
N THR A 193 -16.44 14.87 -17.12
CA THR A 193 -16.94 16.08 -16.44
C THR A 193 -16.14 17.31 -16.84
N GLU A 194 -14.80 17.21 -16.95
CA GLU A 194 -13.95 18.29 -17.43
C GLU A 194 -14.23 18.64 -18.90
N GLU A 195 -14.52 17.65 -19.74
CA GLU A 195 -14.96 17.88 -21.12
C GLU A 195 -16.29 18.64 -21.23
N LEU A 196 -17.18 18.54 -20.24
CA LEU A 196 -18.46 19.27 -20.23
C LEU A 196 -18.32 20.76 -19.91
N PHE A 197 -17.17 21.18 -19.36
CA PHE A 197 -16.90 22.57 -18.97
C PHE A 197 -15.76 23.22 -19.78
N ASN A 198 -15.25 22.53 -20.80
CA ASN A 198 -14.28 23.02 -21.79
C ASN A 198 -14.96 23.29 -23.14
#